data_AF-A0AAD5N6X9-F1
#
_entry.id   AF-A0AAD5N6X9-F1
#
_cell.length_a   1.000
_cell.length_b   1.000
_cell.length_c   1.000
_cell.angle_alpha   90.00
_cell.angle_beta   90.00
_cell.angle_gamma   90.00
#
_symmetry.space_group_name_H-M   'P 1'
#
loop_
_entity.id
_entity.type
_entity.pdbx_description
1 polymer ?
#
loop_
_entity_poly.entity_id
_entity_poly.type
_entity_poly.pdbx_seq_one_letter_code
_entity_poly.pdbx_strand_id
1 'polypeptide(L)' 'MPRLDKHLHYRIVGVSTIKELAARWYPKEFKKAPLKRQTHRALDDIRESIEELRYYRSTIFQH' A
#
# COMPACT_ATOMS: atom_id res chain seq x y z
N MET A 1 -9.55 14.78 11.82
CA MET A 1 -10.04 14.57 13.20
C MET A 1 -9.01 15.22 14.10
N PRO A 2 -9.25 16.44 14.62
CA PRO A 2 -8.15 17.31 15.09
C PRO A 2 -7.28 16.73 16.20
N ARG A 3 -7.86 15.84 17.02
CA ARG A 3 -7.11 15.10 18.03
C ARG A 3 -6.20 14.07 17.39
N LEU A 4 -6.71 13.19 16.53
CA LEU A 4 -5.93 12.15 15.84
C LEU A 4 -4.79 12.75 15.02
N ASP A 5 -5.07 13.82 14.28
CA ASP A 5 -4.10 14.47 13.39
C ASP A 5 -2.87 15.00 14.17
N LYS A 6 -3.04 15.37 15.45
CA LYS A 6 -1.94 15.78 16.35
C LYS A 6 -1.12 14.61 16.91
N HIS A 7 -1.67 13.39 16.92
CA HIS A 7 -0.97 12.21 17.42
C HIS A 7 -0.16 11.50 16.32
N LEU A 8 -0.42 11.83 15.05
CA LEU A 8 0.27 11.26 13.90
C LEU A 8 1.31 12.24 13.36
N HIS A 9 2.32 11.72 12.68
CA HIS A 9 3.28 12.56 11.98
C HIS A 9 2.62 13.19 10.73
N TYR A 10 3.09 14.37 10.30
CA TYR A 10 2.57 15.07 9.11
C TYR A 10 2.81 14.32 7.79
N ARG A 11 3.67 13.30 7.80
CA ARG A 11 4.02 12.52 6.60
C ARG A 11 3.07 11.34 6.46
N ILE A 12 2.66 11.08 5.24
CA ILE A 12 1.76 10.01 4.89
C ILE A 12 2.52 8.99 4.04
N VAL A 13 2.45 7.72 4.44
CA VAL A 13 2.93 6.61 3.62
C VAL A 13 1.74 6.03 2.86
N GLY A 14 1.58 6.46 1.61
CA GLY A 14 0.49 6.02 0.73
C GLY A 14 0.86 4.77 -0.07
N VAL A 15 0.32 3.61 0.29
CA VAL A 15 0.51 2.36 -0.48
C VAL A 15 -0.01 2.50 -1.91
N SER A 16 -1.14 3.21 -2.11
CA SER A 16 -1.68 3.52 -3.43
C SER A 16 -0.74 4.37 -4.29
N THR A 17 0.05 5.26 -3.70
CA THR A 17 1.07 6.02 -4.45
C THR A 17 2.08 5.06 -5.06
N ILE A 18 2.56 4.08 -4.27
CA ILE A 18 3.49 3.06 -4.76
C ILE A 18 2.83 2.17 -5.81
N LYS A 19 1.58 1.77 -5.62
CA LYS A 19 0.81 1.01 -6.62
C LYS A 19 0.75 1.72 -7.97
N GLU A 20 0.44 3.01 -7.99
CA GLU A 20 0.35 3.79 -9.23
C GLU A 20 1.71 3.91 -9.94
N LEU A 21 2.80 4.04 -9.18
CA LEU A 21 4.16 4.00 -9.72
C LEU A 21 4.50 2.61 -10.26
N ALA A 22 4.19 1.55 -9.52
CA ALA A 22 4.40 0.16 -9.94
C ALA A 22 3.64 -0.15 -11.23
N ALA A 23 2.39 0.31 -11.37
CA ALA A 23 1.60 0.11 -12.58
C ALA A 23 2.25 0.71 -13.84
N ARG A 24 2.98 1.83 -13.70
CA ARG A 24 3.61 2.56 -14.81
C ARG A 24 5.04 2.13 -15.07
N TRP A 25 5.82 1.91 -14.02
CA TRP A 25 7.26 1.66 -14.13
C TRP A 25 7.61 0.17 -14.05
N TYR A 26 6.78 -0.62 -13.39
CA TYR A 26 6.99 -2.06 -13.13
C TYR A 26 5.73 -2.87 -13.46
N PRO A 27 5.21 -2.81 -14.70
CA PRO A 27 3.91 -3.39 -15.05
C PRO A 27 3.86 -4.91 -14.90
N LYS A 28 5.01 -5.60 -14.94
CA LYS A 28 5.08 -7.06 -14.71
C LYS A 28 4.89 -7.39 -13.22
N GLU A 29 5.52 -6.63 -12.35
CA GLU A 29 5.45 -6.76 -10.89
C GLU A 29 4.09 -6.30 -10.39
N PHE A 30 3.53 -5.22 -10.94
CA PHE A 30 2.18 -4.75 -10.62
C PHE A 30 1.13 -5.84 -10.87
N LYS A 31 1.18 -6.53 -12.03
CA LYS A 31 0.24 -7.61 -12.37
C LYS A 31 0.31 -8.82 -11.44
N LYS A 32 1.42 -8.98 -10.71
CA LYS A 32 1.65 -10.06 -9.75
C LYS A 32 1.36 -9.64 -8.30
N ALA A 33 0.98 -8.38 -8.07
CA ALA A 33 0.65 -7.89 -6.73
C ALA A 33 -0.58 -8.62 -6.15
N PRO A 34 -0.65 -8.81 -4.82
CA PRO A 34 -1.80 -9.43 -4.17
C PRO A 34 -3.11 -8.70 -4.50
N LEU A 35 -4.15 -9.44 -4.86
CA LEU A 35 -5.48 -8.90 -5.07
C LEU A 35 -6.15 -8.62 -3.71
N LYS A 36 -6.75 -7.43 -3.58
CA LYS A 36 -7.59 -7.08 -2.43
C LYS A 36 -8.93 -7.81 -2.53
N ARG A 37 -9.36 -8.43 -1.44
CA ARG A 37 -10.65 -9.14 -1.35
C ARG A 37 -11.82 -8.17 -1.19
N GLN A 38 -11.54 -6.91 -0.84
CA GLN A 38 -12.54 -5.83 -0.72
C GLN A 38 -13.72 -6.23 0.17
N THR A 39 -13.45 -6.84 1.32
CA THR A 39 -14.50 -7.26 2.26
C THR A 39 -15.18 -6.07 2.97
N HIS A 40 -14.71 -4.84 2.71
CA HIS A 40 -15.20 -3.58 3.26
C HIS A 40 -15.19 -3.54 4.80
N ARG A 41 -14.34 -4.35 5.42
CA ARG A 41 -14.03 -4.28 6.85
C ARG A 41 -12.70 -3.58 7.03
N ALA A 42 -12.68 -2.52 7.83
CA ALA A 42 -11.49 -1.70 8.05
C ALA A 42 -10.25 -2.50 8.48
N LEU A 43 -10.42 -3.53 9.32
CA LEU A 43 -9.33 -4.39 9.77
C LEU A 43 -8.76 -5.28 8.65
N ASP A 44 -9.59 -5.72 7.72
CA ASP A 44 -9.15 -6.52 6.59
C ASP A 44 -8.48 -5.62 5.55
N ASP A 45 -9.04 -4.45 5.28
CA ASP A 45 -8.48 -3.48 4.33
C ASP A 45 -7.09 -2.97 4.74
N ILE A 46 -6.84 -2.78 6.04
CA ILE A 46 -5.51 -2.39 6.54
C ILE A 46 -4.51 -3.55 6.43
N ARG A 47 -4.92 -4.79 6.70
CA ARG A 47 -4.06 -5.97 6.54
C ARG A 47 -3.67 -6.18 5.08
N GLU A 48 -4.63 -6.02 4.16
CA GLU A 48 -4.39 -6.10 2.73
C GLU A 48 -3.43 -4.99 2.25
N SER A 49 -3.56 -3.77 2.79
CA SER A 49 -2.66 -2.67 2.45
C SER A 49 -1.23 -2.89 2.97
N ILE A 50 -1.07 -3.50 4.15
CA ILE A 50 0.25 -3.89 4.69
C ILE A 50 0.88 -4.96 3.82
N GLU A 51 0.12 -5.96 3.39
CA GLU A 51 0.62 -7.05 2.55
C GLU A 51 1.02 -6.56 1.15
N GLU A 52 0.22 -5.68 0.55
CA GLU A 52 0.55 -5.00 -0.70
C GLU A 52 1.87 -4.22 -0.60
N LEU A 53 2.08 -3.48 0.50
CA LEU A 53 3.34 -2.77 0.73
C LEU A 53 4.54 -3.72 0.93
N ARG A 54 4.35 -4.84 1.63
CA ARG A 54 5.39 -5.88 1.77
C ARG A 54 5.80 -6.43 0.42
N TYR A 55 4.82 -6.71 -0.45
CA TYR A 55 5.07 -7.16 -1.80
C TYR A 55 5.88 -6.14 -2.61
N TYR A 56 5.50 -4.85 -2.60
CA TYR A 56 6.26 -3.84 -3.32
C TYR A 56 7.67 -3.67 -2.76
N ARG A 57 7.83 -3.69 -1.43
CA ARG A 57 9.16 -3.66 -0.80
C ARG A 57 10.06 -4.80 -1.31
N SER A 58 9.52 -6.02 -1.43
CA SER A 58 10.31 -7.18 -1.84
C SER A 58 10.49 -7.32 -3.34
N THR A 59 9.83 -6.51 -4.19
CA THR A 59 9.88 -6.70 -5.65
C THR A 59 10.42 -5.49 -6.42
N ILE A 60 10.06 -4.28 -6.00
CA ILE A 60 10.44 -3.05 -6.74
C ILE A 60 11.45 -2.18 -5.99
N PHE A 61 11.65 -2.40 -4.69
CA PHE A 61 12.65 -1.71 -3.87
C PHE A 61 13.82 -2.61 -3.46
N GLN A 62 14.12 -3.64 -4.27
CA GLN A 62 15.28 -4.50 -4.03
C GLN A 62 16.57 -3.70 -4.30
N HIS A 63 17.42 -3.63 -3.28
CA HIS A 63 18.82 -3.21 -3.36
C HIS A 63 19.69 -4.38 -2.91
#